data_AF-A0AAU1FW29-F1
#
_entry.id   AF-A0AAU1FW29-F1
#
_cell.length_a   1.000
_cell.length_b   1.000
_cell.length_c   1.000
_cell.angle_alpha   90.00
_cell.angle_beta   90.00
_cell.angle_gamma   90.00
#
_symmetry.space_group_name_H-M   'P 1'
#
loop_
_entity.id
_entity.type
_entity.pdbx_description
1 polymer ?
#
loop_
_entity_poly.entity_id
_entity_poly.type
_entity_poly.pdbx_seq_one_letter_code
_entity_poly.pdbx_strand_id
1 'polypeptide(L)'
;MSTIGGMRGFLASSVGVTCAAALALPLALTAPAQAEPPAGTSEPAVPGSTQSLPLAPLSGERSLGSAAPEQGLTRRDVRPFSLVGVVWDNPDTELYGRVQVRTRTVANGDWSGWQDVETHNHEHAADPDTAEGESGRVRGSTAPLWVGNSDGVEVRVQAEEDERATAPGDSPLPTGLHLELVDPGADAPPAGAPAGDPRLSAHESAGMDDARHGALSPQAAATSAVNADLAPLGALEIPALSQEETEREFLAARRGEQRAKPYIGARPRIITRRGWGANENLRERGFVYTKKVKAAFVHHTASGNNYSCSQAPSVIRSIYRYHVVSSGWRDIGYNFLVDKCGNIYEGRAGGVAKAVRGAHTLGFNTNSMGIAVLGSFGKTKPSSSAVQAIARLTAWKLGLYGANPRGKTYLTSGGGNLYQKGKSVRLNVISGHRDGFATECPGRLLYGKLGSARKTAARYQGR
;
A
#
# COMPACT_ATOMS: atom_id res chain seq x y z
N MET A 1 -43.19 2.14 51.12
CA MET A 1 -43.97 2.85 52.17
C MET A 1 -42.96 3.64 52.99
N SER A 2 -42.72 4.91 52.62
CA SER A 2 -43.37 6.13 53.18
C SER A 2 -42.99 6.32 54.64
N THR A 3 -42.28 7.39 55.04
CA THR A 3 -42.74 8.80 55.17
C THR A 3 -41.49 9.73 55.17
N ILE A 4 -41.36 10.86 54.46
CA ILE A 4 -42.07 12.16 54.32
C ILE A 4 -42.11 13.04 55.58
N GLY A 5 -41.54 14.25 55.43
CA GLY A 5 -41.74 15.50 56.20
C GLY A 5 -40.46 16.34 56.16
N GLY A 6 -40.30 17.50 55.51
CA GLY A 6 -41.24 18.49 54.99
C GLY A 6 -41.26 19.72 55.91
N MET A 7 -40.63 20.85 55.53
CA MET A 7 -41.23 22.20 55.55
C MET A 7 -40.25 23.32 55.16
N ARG A 8 -40.81 24.27 54.39
CA ARG A 8 -40.28 25.54 53.89
C ARG A 8 -40.62 26.70 54.85
N GLY A 9 -39.96 27.85 54.69
CA GLY A 9 -40.49 29.14 55.17
C GLY A 9 -39.66 30.34 54.67
N PHE A 10 -40.33 31.28 54.00
CA PHE A 10 -39.83 32.46 53.25
C PHE A 10 -40.00 33.79 54.04
N LEU A 11 -39.54 34.91 53.41
CA LEU A 11 -39.89 36.35 53.57
C LEU A 11 -38.99 37.16 54.55
N ALA A 12 -38.56 38.42 54.33
CA ALA A 12 -38.95 39.50 53.41
C ALA A 12 -37.88 40.63 53.29
N SER A 13 -37.77 41.21 52.08
CA SER A 13 -37.86 42.64 51.72
C SER A 13 -37.07 43.76 52.43
N SER A 14 -36.42 44.63 51.64
CA SER A 14 -36.80 46.06 51.53
C SER A 14 -36.06 46.79 50.41
N VAL A 15 -36.80 47.74 49.82
CA VAL A 15 -36.52 48.54 48.63
C VAL A 15 -35.88 49.88 49.05
N GLY A 16 -34.90 50.35 48.29
CA GLY A 16 -34.41 51.73 48.35
C GLY A 16 -34.21 52.28 46.94
N VAL A 17 -35.21 53.03 46.46
CA VAL A 17 -35.16 53.80 45.22
C VAL A 17 -34.60 55.19 45.54
N THR A 18 -33.57 55.64 44.80
CA THR A 18 -33.34 57.07 44.57
C THR A 18 -32.89 57.28 43.12
N CYS A 19 -33.74 57.98 42.36
CA CYS A 19 -33.44 58.56 41.05
C CYS A 19 -32.58 59.81 41.22
N ALA A 20 -31.54 60.00 40.39
CA ALA A 20 -31.16 61.32 39.90
C ALA A 20 -30.26 61.25 38.66
N ALA A 21 -30.77 61.85 37.58
CA ALA A 21 -30.10 62.56 36.48
C ALA A 21 -29.05 61.83 35.62
N ALA A 22 -29.48 61.53 34.40
CA ALA A 22 -28.64 61.23 33.25
C ALA A 22 -27.78 62.44 32.82
N LEU A 23 -26.48 62.21 32.69
CA LEU A 23 -25.57 62.99 31.84
C LEU A 23 -25.08 62.05 30.74
N ALA A 24 -25.64 62.21 29.55
CA ALA A 24 -25.23 61.46 28.36
C ALA A 24 -23.89 62.02 27.84
N LEU A 25 -22.83 61.24 27.99
CA LEU A 25 -21.57 61.37 27.26
C LEU A 25 -21.42 60.13 26.38
N PRO A 26 -21.07 60.25 25.09
CA PRO A 26 -20.89 59.09 24.23
C PRO A 26 -19.56 58.43 24.56
N LEU A 27 -19.58 57.44 25.47
CA LEU A 27 -18.49 56.51 25.66
C LEU A 27 -18.61 55.42 24.59
N ALA A 28 -17.75 55.51 23.57
CA ALA A 28 -17.47 54.40 22.67
C ALA A 28 -16.95 53.23 23.52
N LEU A 29 -17.80 52.23 23.74
CA LEU A 29 -17.38 50.94 24.28
C LEU A 29 -16.46 50.30 23.25
N THR A 30 -15.16 50.27 23.58
CA THR A 30 -14.21 49.34 22.97
C THR A 30 -14.75 47.93 23.15
N ALA A 31 -15.18 47.33 22.05
CA ALA A 31 -15.51 45.91 22.00
C ALA A 31 -14.31 45.11 22.52
N PRO A 32 -14.54 44.00 23.26
CA PRO A 32 -13.45 43.10 23.58
C PRO A 32 -12.84 42.63 22.26
N ALA A 33 -11.53 42.72 22.12
CA ALA A 33 -10.82 42.14 21.00
C ALA A 33 -11.22 40.66 20.92
N GLN A 34 -12.00 40.30 19.92
CA GLN A 34 -12.16 38.92 19.53
C GLN A 34 -10.76 38.43 19.20
N ALA A 35 -10.24 37.52 20.01
CA ALA A 35 -9.04 36.79 19.65
C ALA A 35 -9.30 36.17 18.28
N GLU A 36 -8.51 36.59 17.29
CA GLU A 36 -8.46 35.88 16.02
C GLU A 36 -8.23 34.40 16.34
N PRO A 37 -9.01 33.48 15.75
CA PRO A 37 -8.66 32.08 15.84
C PRO A 37 -7.21 31.94 15.37
N PRO A 38 -6.35 31.21 16.09
CA PRO A 38 -4.96 31.07 15.68
C PRO A 38 -4.98 30.63 14.23
N ALA A 39 -4.28 31.40 13.38
CA ALA A 39 -4.10 31.08 11.97
C ALA A 39 -3.78 29.58 11.92
N GLY A 40 -4.73 28.82 11.35
CA GLY A 40 -4.64 27.38 11.32
C GLY A 40 -3.26 27.05 10.79
N THR A 41 -2.46 26.33 11.59
CA THR A 41 -1.22 25.75 11.09
C THR A 41 -1.64 24.92 9.88
N SER A 42 -1.39 25.44 8.69
CA SER A 42 -1.62 24.70 7.46
C SER A 42 -0.79 23.43 7.61
N GLU A 43 -1.44 22.29 7.80
CA GLU A 43 -0.75 21.01 7.69
C GLU A 43 0.00 21.06 6.36
N PRO A 44 1.32 20.81 6.34
CA PRO A 44 2.07 20.84 5.09
C PRO A 44 1.36 19.92 4.10
N ALA A 45 1.05 20.47 2.92
CA ALA A 45 0.29 19.76 1.89
C ALA A 45 0.91 18.37 1.67
N VAL A 46 0.09 17.34 1.86
CA VAL A 46 0.51 15.96 1.65
C VAL A 46 1.06 15.81 0.22
N PRO A 47 2.29 15.28 0.03
CA PRO A 47 2.78 14.99 -1.30
C PRO A 47 1.86 14.01 -2.04
N GLY A 48 1.51 14.38 -3.28
CA GLY A 48 0.65 13.60 -4.17
C GLY A 48 -0.85 13.74 -3.87
N SER A 49 -1.67 13.28 -4.81
CA SER A 49 -3.12 13.42 -4.73
C SER A 49 -3.85 12.26 -5.40
N THR A 50 -5.14 12.13 -5.09
CA THR A 50 -6.05 11.19 -5.75
C THR A 50 -7.20 11.99 -6.36
N GLN A 51 -7.53 11.73 -7.61
CA GLN A 51 -8.73 12.24 -8.27
C GLN A 51 -9.65 11.08 -8.61
N SER A 52 -10.85 11.09 -8.03
CA SER A 52 -11.89 10.10 -8.29
C SER A 52 -12.92 10.66 -9.27
N LEU A 53 -13.23 9.91 -10.32
CA LEU A 53 -14.16 10.30 -11.38
C LEU A 53 -15.21 9.20 -11.57
N PRO A 54 -16.51 9.48 -11.37
CA PRO A 54 -17.54 8.46 -11.55
C PRO A 54 -17.63 8.02 -13.01
N LEU A 55 -17.79 6.71 -13.24
CA LEU A 55 -18.03 6.15 -14.55
C LEU A 55 -19.53 6.17 -14.86
N ALA A 56 -19.88 6.62 -16.05
CA ALA A 56 -21.26 6.67 -16.53
C ALA A 56 -21.41 5.77 -17.76
N PRO A 57 -22.63 5.31 -18.08
CA PRO A 57 -22.88 4.61 -19.34
C PRO A 57 -22.37 5.41 -20.54
N LEU A 58 -21.55 4.78 -21.39
CA LEU A 58 -21.13 5.38 -22.65
C LEU A 58 -22.27 5.20 -23.66
N SER A 59 -22.87 6.31 -24.10
CA SER A 59 -23.88 6.27 -25.16
C SER A 59 -23.17 5.93 -26.47
N GLY A 60 -23.41 4.73 -27.01
CA GLY A 60 -22.82 4.33 -28.29
C GLY A 60 -23.21 5.30 -29.40
N GLU A 61 -22.23 5.82 -30.16
CA GLU A 61 -22.50 6.38 -31.48
C GLU A 61 -23.12 5.26 -32.33
N ARG A 62 -24.44 5.35 -32.54
CA ARG A 62 -25.24 4.59 -33.53
C ARG A 62 -24.62 3.26 -33.98
N SER A 63 -24.64 2.25 -33.12
CA SER A 63 -24.46 0.86 -33.57
C SER A 63 -25.81 0.16 -33.58
N LEU A 64 -26.20 -0.33 -34.75
CA LEU A 64 -27.34 -1.22 -34.94
C LEU A 64 -26.97 -2.60 -34.38
N GLY A 65 -27.14 -2.80 -33.07
CA GLY A 65 -26.91 -4.09 -32.41
C GLY A 65 -27.01 -4.01 -30.88
N SER A 66 -27.31 -5.16 -30.26
CA SER A 66 -27.24 -5.37 -28.80
C SER A 66 -25.78 -5.30 -28.34
N ALA A 67 -25.25 -4.10 -28.11
CA ALA A 67 -23.93 -3.95 -27.52
C ALA A 67 -24.01 -4.21 -26.00
N ALA A 68 -23.07 -4.99 -25.47
CA ALA A 68 -22.90 -5.19 -24.03
C ALA A 68 -22.83 -3.83 -23.30
N PRO A 69 -23.42 -3.71 -22.09
CA PRO A 69 -23.42 -2.46 -21.36
C PRO A 69 -21.98 -2.00 -21.08
N GLU A 70 -21.67 -0.77 -21.50
CA GLU A 70 -20.37 -0.14 -21.40
C GLU A 70 -20.47 1.10 -20.50
N GLN A 71 -19.59 1.19 -19.50
CA GLN A 71 -19.43 2.38 -18.67
C GLN A 71 -18.03 2.96 -18.82
N GLY A 72 -17.87 4.27 -18.69
CA GLY A 72 -16.56 4.87 -18.86
C GLY A 72 -16.54 6.39 -18.85
N LEU A 73 -15.43 6.93 -19.37
CA LEU A 73 -15.21 8.35 -19.60
C LEU A 73 -14.65 8.52 -21.00
N THR A 74 -15.28 9.38 -21.80
CA THR A 74 -14.68 9.91 -23.02
C THR A 74 -13.47 10.79 -22.69
N ARG A 75 -12.64 11.06 -23.72
CA ARG A 75 -11.42 11.88 -23.59
C ARG A 75 -11.71 13.16 -22.82
N ARG A 76 -10.94 13.39 -21.76
CA ARG A 76 -10.99 14.62 -20.99
C ARG A 76 -9.61 15.00 -20.47
N ASP A 77 -9.44 16.30 -20.25
CA ASP A 77 -8.33 16.84 -19.47
C ASP A 77 -8.58 16.60 -17.98
N VAL A 78 -7.50 16.32 -17.25
CA VAL A 78 -7.51 16.05 -15.81
C VAL A 78 -6.28 16.68 -15.15
N ARG A 79 -6.24 16.67 -13.82
CA ARG A 79 -5.01 17.04 -13.11
C ARG A 79 -3.92 15.99 -13.39
N PRO A 80 -2.64 16.36 -13.38
CA PRO A 80 -1.56 15.42 -13.60
C PRO A 80 -1.65 14.18 -12.68
N PHE A 81 -1.37 13.01 -13.24
CA PHE A 81 -1.38 11.72 -12.55
C PHE A 81 -0.33 10.79 -13.17
N SER A 82 -0.01 9.68 -12.50
CA SER A 82 0.93 8.67 -13.03
C SER A 82 0.47 7.23 -12.89
N LEU A 83 -0.61 7.00 -12.15
CA LEU A 83 -1.20 5.68 -11.96
C LEU A 83 -2.72 5.77 -12.06
N VAL A 84 -3.33 4.73 -12.64
CA VAL A 84 -4.79 4.61 -12.78
C VAL A 84 -5.27 3.29 -12.20
N GLY A 85 -6.50 3.28 -11.71
CA GLY A 85 -7.22 2.06 -11.35
C GLY A 85 -8.72 2.32 -11.37
N VAL A 86 -9.52 1.27 -11.33
CA VAL A 86 -10.98 1.36 -11.23
C VAL A 86 -11.44 0.72 -9.93
N VAL A 87 -12.31 1.40 -9.19
CA VAL A 87 -12.87 0.94 -7.92
C VAL A 87 -14.39 0.90 -7.96
N TRP A 88 -15.00 0.11 -7.08
CA TRP A 88 -16.45 -0.02 -6.93
C TRP A 88 -16.85 -0.28 -5.48
N ASP A 89 -18.14 -0.10 -5.16
CA ASP A 89 -18.61 0.01 -3.77
C ASP A 89 -18.45 -1.28 -2.98
N ASN A 90 -18.91 -2.41 -3.53
CA ASN A 90 -18.91 -3.68 -2.82
C ASN A 90 -17.63 -4.49 -3.13
N PRO A 91 -16.70 -4.66 -2.16
CA PRO A 91 -15.49 -5.45 -2.37
C PRO A 91 -15.73 -6.93 -2.66
N ASP A 92 -16.90 -7.47 -2.29
CA ASP A 92 -17.25 -8.87 -2.52
C ASP A 92 -17.87 -9.10 -3.91
N THR A 93 -18.15 -8.04 -4.68
CA THR A 93 -18.61 -8.15 -6.07
C THR A 93 -17.41 -8.22 -7.00
N GLU A 94 -17.29 -9.30 -7.78
CA GLU A 94 -16.25 -9.40 -8.80
C GLU A 94 -16.67 -8.65 -10.08
N LEU A 95 -15.71 -7.98 -10.72
CA LEU A 95 -15.91 -7.34 -12.01
C LEU A 95 -15.61 -8.36 -13.12
N TYR A 96 -16.66 -8.95 -13.70
CA TYR A 96 -16.58 -9.79 -14.89
C TYR A 96 -16.67 -8.94 -16.15
N GLY A 97 -15.51 -8.56 -16.67
CA GLY A 97 -15.44 -7.59 -17.74
C GLY A 97 -14.02 -7.20 -18.10
N ARG A 98 -13.91 -6.42 -19.17
CA ARG A 98 -12.66 -5.84 -19.63
C ARG A 98 -12.63 -4.36 -19.29
N VAL A 99 -11.63 -3.95 -18.51
CA VAL A 99 -11.31 -2.54 -18.26
C VAL A 99 -10.16 -2.13 -19.18
N GLN A 100 -10.35 -1.08 -19.96
CA GLN A 100 -9.30 -0.51 -20.80
C GLN A 100 -9.17 0.99 -20.58
N VAL A 101 -7.92 1.45 -20.60
CA VAL A 101 -7.58 2.86 -20.42
C VAL A 101 -6.60 3.31 -21.51
N ARG A 102 -6.70 4.56 -21.92
CA ARG A 102 -5.63 5.26 -22.63
C ARG A 102 -5.42 6.63 -22.01
N THR A 103 -4.18 7.09 -22.02
CA THR A 103 -3.79 8.34 -21.36
C THR A 103 -3.05 9.24 -22.32
N ARG A 104 -3.13 10.55 -22.07
CA ARG A 104 -2.31 11.56 -22.74
C ARG A 104 -1.10 11.87 -21.87
N THR A 105 0.11 11.74 -22.42
CA THR A 105 1.32 12.09 -21.67
C THR A 105 1.55 13.60 -21.68
N VAL A 106 1.99 14.13 -20.54
CA VAL A 106 2.36 15.55 -20.39
C VAL A 106 3.58 15.92 -21.25
N ALA A 107 4.47 14.95 -21.53
CA ALA A 107 5.77 15.24 -22.15
C ALA A 107 5.65 15.73 -23.60
N ASN A 108 4.69 15.20 -24.37
CA ASN A 108 4.51 15.55 -25.78
C ASN A 108 3.04 15.68 -26.21
N GLY A 109 2.07 15.44 -25.33
CA GLY A 109 0.64 15.54 -25.64
C GLY A 109 0.08 14.34 -26.42
N ASP A 110 0.84 13.27 -26.63
CA ASP A 110 0.39 12.09 -27.36
C ASP A 110 -0.50 11.19 -26.51
N TRP A 111 -1.51 10.59 -27.15
CA TRP A 111 -2.34 9.55 -26.55
C TRP A 111 -1.73 8.17 -26.73
N SER A 112 -1.73 7.36 -25.67
CA SER A 112 -1.40 5.95 -25.77
C SER A 112 -2.44 5.18 -26.62
N GLY A 113 -2.06 3.98 -27.07
CA GLY A 113 -3.04 2.95 -27.41
C GLY A 113 -3.86 2.53 -26.19
N TRP A 114 -4.94 1.78 -26.42
CA TRP A 114 -5.69 1.15 -25.33
C TRP A 114 -4.83 0.12 -24.60
N GLN A 115 -4.87 0.18 -23.27
CA GLN A 115 -4.18 -0.74 -22.38
C GLN A 115 -5.22 -1.43 -21.49
N ASP A 116 -5.13 -2.75 -21.37
CA ASP A 116 -5.95 -3.51 -20.42
C ASP A 116 -5.48 -3.22 -18.99
N VAL A 117 -6.45 -3.10 -18.08
CA VAL A 117 -6.23 -3.05 -16.62
C VAL A 117 -6.70 -4.37 -16.03
N GLU A 118 -5.86 -5.00 -15.20
CA GLU A 118 -6.18 -6.31 -14.60
C GLU A 118 -7.34 -6.20 -13.62
N THR A 119 -8.42 -6.92 -13.89
CA THR A 119 -9.70 -6.84 -13.15
C THR A 119 -9.79 -7.85 -12.01
N HIS A 120 -9.01 -8.94 -12.07
CA HIS A 120 -8.93 -9.91 -10.99
C HIS A 120 -7.89 -9.45 -9.97
N ASN A 121 -8.34 -8.66 -8.98
CA ASN A 121 -7.49 -8.15 -7.89
C ASN A 121 -8.13 -8.35 -6.50
N HIS A 122 -9.30 -8.97 -6.42
CA HIS A 122 -10.00 -9.30 -5.16
C HIS A 122 -9.21 -10.29 -4.27
N GLU A 123 -8.23 -11.00 -4.84
CA GLU A 123 -7.31 -11.90 -4.14
C GLU A 123 -6.28 -11.18 -3.27
N HIS A 124 -6.01 -9.92 -3.60
CA HIS A 124 -5.19 -9.04 -2.80
C HIS A 124 -6.13 -8.34 -1.82
N ALA A 125 -6.43 -9.02 -0.72
CA ALA A 125 -7.35 -8.49 0.28
C ALA A 125 -6.93 -8.94 1.69
N ALA A 126 -7.48 -8.27 2.69
CA ALA A 126 -7.37 -8.73 4.06
C ALA A 126 -8.17 -10.02 4.27
N ASP A 127 -7.69 -10.88 5.18
CA ASP A 127 -8.42 -12.12 5.51
C ASP A 127 -9.83 -11.78 6.04
N PRO A 128 -10.86 -12.60 5.72
CA PRO A 128 -12.18 -12.46 6.31
C PRO A 128 -12.09 -12.51 7.84
N ASP A 129 -12.97 -11.81 8.53
CA ASP A 129 -13.03 -11.70 10.00
C ASP A 129 -11.79 -11.05 10.65
N THR A 130 -11.11 -10.18 9.88
CA THR A 130 -10.11 -9.27 10.44
C THR A 130 -10.67 -7.86 10.52
N ALA A 131 -10.21 -7.06 11.48
CA ALA A 131 -10.60 -5.66 11.60
C ALA A 131 -10.36 -4.82 10.34
N GLU A 132 -9.48 -5.28 9.43
CA GLU A 132 -9.30 -4.66 8.12
C GLU A 132 -10.45 -4.99 7.16
N GLY A 133 -10.78 -6.28 7.01
CA GLY A 133 -11.90 -6.73 6.18
C GLY A 133 -13.25 -6.24 6.67
N GLU A 134 -13.45 -6.17 7.99
CA GLU A 134 -14.71 -5.73 8.62
C GLU A 134 -14.81 -4.20 8.79
N SER A 135 -13.84 -3.44 8.27
CA SER A 135 -13.77 -1.99 8.50
C SER A 135 -14.91 -1.18 7.87
N GLY A 136 -15.66 -1.78 6.92
CA GLY A 136 -16.68 -1.10 6.12
C GLY A 136 -16.13 -0.06 5.14
N ARG A 137 -14.79 0.08 5.05
CA ARG A 137 -14.10 1.07 4.21
C ARG A 137 -13.53 0.47 2.92
N VAL A 138 -13.38 -0.85 2.87
CA VAL A 138 -12.76 -1.55 1.74
C VAL A 138 -13.69 -1.46 0.52
N ARG A 139 -13.10 -1.16 -0.63
CA ARG A 139 -13.76 -1.17 -1.94
C ARG A 139 -13.19 -2.27 -2.82
N GLY A 140 -14.02 -2.73 -3.75
CA GLY A 140 -13.52 -3.56 -4.84
C GLY A 140 -12.65 -2.70 -5.76
N SER A 141 -11.58 -3.29 -6.30
CA SER A 141 -10.61 -2.53 -7.08
C SER A 141 -9.88 -3.42 -8.08
N THR A 142 -9.58 -2.88 -9.26
CA THR A 142 -8.65 -3.49 -10.22
C THR A 142 -7.22 -3.42 -9.69
N ALA A 143 -6.29 -4.19 -10.26
CA ALA A 143 -4.88 -3.90 -10.06
C ALA A 143 -4.56 -2.52 -10.67
N PRO A 144 -3.65 -1.74 -10.06
CA PRO A 144 -3.34 -0.41 -10.55
C PRO A 144 -2.37 -0.46 -11.75
N LEU A 145 -2.55 0.40 -12.73
CA LEU A 145 -1.68 0.53 -13.92
C LEU A 145 -0.83 1.80 -13.85
N TRP A 146 0.49 1.67 -13.94
CA TRP A 146 1.40 2.80 -14.11
C TRP A 146 1.41 3.28 -15.55
N VAL A 147 1.07 4.55 -15.75
CA VAL A 147 0.96 5.20 -17.07
C VAL A 147 2.02 6.28 -17.28
N GLY A 148 2.81 6.61 -16.25
CA GLY A 148 3.73 7.74 -16.26
C GLY A 148 2.99 9.09 -16.27
N ASN A 149 3.75 10.20 -16.26
CA ASN A 149 3.17 11.53 -16.12
C ASN A 149 2.17 11.85 -17.25
N SER A 150 0.90 11.94 -16.88
CA SER A 150 -0.25 12.03 -17.77
C SER A 150 -1.24 13.11 -17.28
N ASP A 151 -1.91 13.79 -18.20
CA ASP A 151 -2.89 14.86 -17.90
C ASP A 151 -4.19 14.75 -18.71
N GLY A 152 -4.36 13.65 -19.44
CA GLY A 152 -5.58 13.31 -20.15
C GLY A 152 -5.90 11.83 -19.99
N VAL A 153 -7.18 11.49 -19.92
CA VAL A 153 -7.62 10.09 -19.75
C VAL A 153 -8.89 9.79 -20.52
N GLU A 154 -8.99 8.53 -20.94
CA GLU A 154 -10.20 7.90 -21.44
C GLU A 154 -10.23 6.46 -20.93
N VAL A 155 -11.39 6.02 -20.46
CA VAL A 155 -11.57 4.68 -19.88
C VAL A 155 -12.86 4.08 -20.37
N ARG A 156 -12.85 2.77 -20.58
CA ARG A 156 -14.03 1.97 -20.86
C ARG A 156 -14.02 0.69 -20.04
N VAL A 157 -15.18 0.32 -19.54
CA VAL A 157 -15.47 -0.90 -18.80
C VAL A 157 -16.58 -1.60 -19.56
N GLN A 158 -16.23 -2.71 -20.19
CA GLN A 158 -17.16 -3.52 -20.96
C GLN A 158 -17.45 -4.79 -20.17
N ALA A 159 -18.73 -5.05 -19.90
CA ALA A 159 -19.13 -6.34 -19.34
C ALA A 159 -18.81 -7.46 -20.33
N GLU A 160 -18.40 -8.62 -19.84
CA GLU A 160 -18.41 -9.83 -20.67
C GLU A 160 -19.86 -10.32 -20.84
N GLU A 161 -20.23 -10.70 -22.07
CA GLU A 161 -21.52 -11.35 -22.32
C GLU A 161 -21.46 -12.77 -21.74
N ASP A 162 -21.97 -12.95 -20.53
CA ASP A 162 -22.13 -14.29 -19.97
C ASP A 162 -23.52 -14.84 -20.35
N GLU A 163 -23.56 -15.89 -21.17
CA GLU A 163 -24.81 -16.58 -21.56
C GLU A 163 -25.55 -17.21 -20.36
N ARG A 164 -24.95 -17.23 -19.16
CA ARG A 164 -25.46 -17.97 -17.98
C ARG A 164 -25.91 -17.15 -16.78
N ALA A 165 -25.76 -15.82 -16.76
CA ALA A 165 -26.10 -15.09 -15.54
C ALA A 165 -26.45 -13.62 -15.77
N THR A 166 -27.71 -13.33 -16.11
CA THR A 166 -28.43 -12.18 -15.56
C THR A 166 -29.92 -12.46 -15.62
N ALA A 167 -30.63 -12.32 -14.50
CA ALA A 167 -32.08 -12.10 -14.57
C ALA A 167 -32.34 -10.79 -15.33
N PRO A 168 -33.46 -10.65 -16.08
CA PRO A 168 -33.76 -9.41 -16.78
C PRO A 168 -33.80 -8.23 -15.79
N GLY A 169 -32.83 -7.31 -15.88
CA GLY A 169 -32.80 -6.08 -15.07
C GLY A 169 -31.54 -5.84 -14.22
N ASP A 170 -30.67 -6.85 -14.03
CA ASP A 170 -29.41 -6.65 -13.31
C ASP A 170 -28.31 -6.10 -14.23
N SER A 171 -27.59 -5.08 -13.75
CA SER A 171 -26.39 -4.60 -14.45
C SER A 171 -25.27 -5.63 -14.28
N PRO A 172 -24.62 -6.10 -15.34
CA PRO A 172 -23.52 -7.07 -15.24
C PRO A 172 -22.23 -6.45 -14.67
N LEU A 173 -22.19 -5.12 -14.49
CA LEU A 173 -21.06 -4.41 -13.90
C LEU A 173 -21.35 -4.04 -12.44
N PRO A 174 -20.33 -4.02 -11.56
CA PRO A 174 -20.48 -3.55 -10.19
C PRO A 174 -21.03 -2.13 -10.11
N THR A 175 -21.77 -1.83 -9.03
CA THR A 175 -22.30 -0.48 -8.77
C THR A 175 -21.20 0.46 -8.26
N GLY A 176 -21.36 1.76 -8.55
CA GLY A 176 -20.46 2.79 -8.03
C GLY A 176 -19.06 2.74 -8.64
N LEU A 177 -18.96 2.41 -9.92
CA LEU A 177 -17.67 2.42 -10.61
C LEU A 177 -17.07 3.83 -10.67
N HIS A 178 -15.82 3.95 -10.21
CA HIS A 178 -15.03 5.17 -10.27
C HIS A 178 -13.65 4.90 -10.87
N LEU A 179 -13.19 5.82 -11.72
CA LEU A 179 -11.79 5.89 -12.12
C LEU A 179 -11.00 6.65 -11.05
N GLU A 180 -9.91 6.06 -10.61
CA GLU A 180 -8.99 6.61 -9.62
C GLU A 180 -7.69 6.99 -10.32
N LEU A 181 -7.38 8.28 -10.33
CA LEU A 181 -6.16 8.85 -10.89
C LEU A 181 -5.24 9.27 -9.75
N VAL A 182 -4.05 8.70 -9.71
CA VAL A 182 -3.12 8.87 -8.60
C VAL A 182 -1.88 9.61 -9.05
N ASP A 183 -1.65 10.76 -8.42
CA ASP A 183 -0.39 11.50 -8.45
C ASP A 183 0.48 11.06 -7.26
N PRO A 184 1.68 10.46 -7.50
CA PRO A 184 2.60 10.08 -6.43
C PRO A 184 3.23 11.27 -5.69
N GLY A 185 3.00 12.50 -6.15
CA GLY A 185 3.69 13.69 -5.69
C GLY A 185 5.09 13.80 -6.28
N ALA A 186 5.85 14.79 -5.80
CA ALA A 186 7.22 15.00 -6.25
C ALA A 186 8.04 13.70 -6.19
N ASP A 187 8.92 13.51 -7.18
CA ASP A 187 9.73 12.32 -7.31
C ASP A 187 10.58 12.07 -6.05
N ALA A 188 10.79 10.79 -5.73
CA ALA A 188 11.95 10.46 -4.91
C ALA A 188 13.20 10.74 -5.76
N PRO A 189 14.32 11.17 -5.16
CA PRO A 189 15.54 11.40 -5.90
C PRO A 189 15.96 10.16 -6.69
N PRO A 190 16.59 10.33 -7.86
CA PRO A 190 17.14 9.22 -8.63
C PRO A 190 18.15 8.44 -7.78
N ALA A 191 18.05 7.11 -7.82
CA ALA A 191 19.11 6.24 -7.33
C ALA A 191 20.33 6.43 -8.24
N GLY A 192 21.27 7.29 -7.84
CA GLY A 192 22.40 7.65 -8.67
C GLY A 192 23.22 8.86 -8.23
N ALA A 193 23.42 9.10 -6.92
CA ALA A 193 24.73 9.63 -6.57
C ALA A 193 25.75 8.65 -7.19
N PRO A 194 26.77 9.11 -7.94
CA PRO A 194 27.84 8.23 -8.37
C PRO A 194 28.36 7.50 -7.14
N ALA A 195 28.99 6.33 -7.29
CA ALA A 195 29.90 5.86 -6.25
C ALA A 195 30.86 7.03 -5.99
N GLY A 196 30.65 7.74 -4.87
CA GLY A 196 31.25 9.04 -4.65
C GLY A 196 32.76 8.87 -4.63
N ASP A 197 33.44 9.72 -5.39
CA ASP A 197 34.82 10.08 -5.09
C ASP A 197 34.93 10.31 -3.56
N PRO A 198 35.85 9.64 -2.85
CA PRO A 198 35.95 9.67 -1.38
C PRO A 198 36.30 11.05 -0.77
N ARG A 199 36.01 12.16 -1.46
CA ARG A 199 36.38 13.52 -1.09
C ARG A 199 35.21 14.47 -0.83
N LEU A 200 33.96 14.04 -0.94
CA LEU A 200 32.81 14.85 -0.49
C LEU A 200 32.52 14.60 0.99
N SER A 201 32.47 15.68 1.77
CA SER A 201 32.35 15.63 3.22
C SER A 201 30.94 15.22 3.65
N ALA A 202 30.83 14.39 4.70
CA ALA A 202 29.57 13.87 5.24
C ALA A 202 28.55 14.94 5.68
N HIS A 203 28.98 16.21 5.78
CA HIS A 203 28.13 17.33 6.17
C HIS A 203 27.25 17.86 5.01
N GLU A 204 27.69 17.74 3.76
CA GLU A 204 26.94 18.26 2.60
C GLU A 204 25.81 17.31 2.16
N SER A 205 26.01 15.99 2.32
CA SER A 205 24.97 14.97 2.08
C SER A 205 23.84 15.02 3.11
N ALA A 206 24.17 15.27 4.39
CA ALA A 206 23.18 15.37 5.46
C ALA A 206 22.23 16.57 5.28
N GLY A 207 22.76 17.73 4.85
CA GLY A 207 21.96 18.94 4.65
C GLY A 207 20.94 18.85 3.51
N MET A 208 21.24 18.09 2.45
CA MET A 208 20.32 17.89 1.32
C MET A 208 19.25 16.83 1.62
N ASP A 209 19.56 15.79 2.40
CA ASP A 209 18.59 14.76 2.82
C ASP A 209 17.55 15.27 3.83
N ASP A 210 17.97 16.16 4.75
CA ASP A 210 17.12 16.75 5.79
C ASP A 210 16.11 17.76 5.21
N ALA A 211 16.54 18.55 4.22
CA ALA A 211 15.66 19.48 3.50
C ALA A 211 14.56 18.78 2.66
N ARG A 212 14.77 17.53 2.25
CA ARG A 212 13.86 16.77 1.36
C ARG A 212 12.81 15.95 2.08
N HIS A 213 13.15 15.38 3.24
CA HIS A 213 12.24 14.49 3.99
C HIS A 213 11.59 15.20 5.19
N GLY A 214 12.02 16.42 5.49
CA GLY A 214 11.54 17.22 6.62
C GLY A 214 11.72 16.53 7.96
N ALA A 215 11.20 17.16 9.01
CA ALA A 215 11.11 16.55 10.32
C ALA A 215 10.23 15.29 10.30
N LEU A 216 10.59 14.29 11.08
CA LEU A 216 9.78 13.08 11.24
C LEU A 216 8.43 13.43 11.88
N SER A 217 7.33 13.15 11.20
CA SER A 217 6.01 13.13 11.84
C SER A 217 5.98 12.05 12.94
N PRO A 218 5.08 12.13 13.93
CA PRO A 218 4.93 11.07 14.93
C PRO A 218 4.69 9.68 14.32
N GLN A 219 3.92 9.61 13.24
CA GLN A 219 3.62 8.41 12.49
C GLN A 219 4.87 7.86 11.79
N ALA A 220 5.71 8.73 11.22
CA ALA A 220 6.99 8.36 10.61
C ALA A 220 8.02 7.91 11.65
N ALA A 221 8.08 8.58 12.80
CA ALA A 221 8.91 8.15 13.91
C ALA A 221 8.49 6.76 14.41
N ALA A 222 7.18 6.50 14.57
CA ALA A 222 6.67 5.18 14.98
C ALA A 222 7.02 4.06 13.97
N THR A 223 6.89 4.32 12.67
CA THR A 223 7.28 3.38 11.60
C THR A 223 8.79 3.16 11.56
N SER A 224 9.60 4.17 11.84
CA SER A 224 11.04 4.00 11.87
C SER A 224 11.51 3.27 13.14
N ALA A 225 10.90 3.56 14.30
CA ALA A 225 11.28 2.98 15.59
C ALA A 225 11.11 1.46 15.64
N VAL A 226 10.17 0.87 14.88
CA VAL A 226 10.04 -0.60 14.81
C VAL A 226 11.22 -1.30 14.14
N ASN A 227 12.09 -0.55 13.44
CA ASN A 227 13.34 -1.01 12.83
C ASN A 227 14.59 -0.57 13.61
N ALA A 228 14.46 -0.05 14.83
CA ALA A 228 15.58 0.53 15.61
C ALA A 228 16.75 -0.43 15.85
N ASP A 229 16.49 -1.75 15.91
CA ASP A 229 17.54 -2.76 16.05
C ASP A 229 18.41 -2.92 14.77
N LEU A 230 17.96 -2.37 13.63
CA LEU A 230 18.58 -2.59 12.32
C LEU A 230 19.13 -1.30 11.70
N ALA A 231 18.53 -0.14 12.02
CA ALA A 231 18.96 1.15 11.52
C ALA A 231 18.54 2.29 12.47
N PRO A 232 19.27 3.42 12.48
CA PRO A 232 18.90 4.60 13.27
C PRO A 232 17.50 5.14 12.95
N LEU A 233 16.90 5.84 13.90
CA LEU A 233 15.62 6.52 13.71
C LEU A 233 15.71 7.48 12.52
N GLY A 234 14.74 7.39 11.60
CA GLY A 234 14.68 8.20 10.40
C GLY A 234 15.61 7.76 9.27
N ALA A 235 16.30 6.61 9.37
CA ALA A 235 17.14 6.12 8.29
C ALA A 235 16.35 5.88 6.99
N LEU A 236 16.92 6.28 5.86
CA LEU A 236 16.35 6.08 4.52
C LEU A 236 16.57 4.65 4.00
N GLU A 237 17.52 3.94 4.59
CA GLU A 237 17.81 2.55 4.27
C GLU A 237 18.26 1.78 5.51
N ILE A 238 17.99 0.48 5.49
CA ILE A 238 18.62 -0.49 6.37
C ILE A 238 19.81 -1.07 5.61
N PRO A 239 21.04 -0.94 6.15
CA PRO A 239 22.24 -1.34 5.44
C PRO A 239 22.28 -2.86 5.25
N ALA A 240 22.85 -3.27 4.11
CA ALA A 240 23.21 -4.66 3.90
C ALA A 240 24.26 -5.09 4.92
N LEU A 241 24.24 -6.37 5.26
CA LEU A 241 25.29 -7.00 6.05
C LEU A 241 25.93 -8.11 5.26
N SER A 242 27.18 -8.42 5.58
CA SER A 242 27.78 -9.70 5.25
C SER A 242 27.04 -10.86 5.94
N GLN A 243 27.34 -12.07 5.49
CA GLN A 243 26.85 -13.29 6.11
C GLN A 243 27.26 -13.36 7.60
N GLU A 244 28.52 -13.09 7.91
CA GLU A 244 29.05 -13.18 9.27
C GLU A 244 28.43 -12.14 10.21
N GLU A 245 28.28 -10.90 9.74
CA GLU A 245 27.59 -9.86 10.51
C GLU A 245 26.14 -10.23 10.82
N THR A 246 25.44 -10.78 9.82
CA THR A 246 24.06 -11.23 10.00
C THR A 246 23.95 -12.36 11.03
N GLU A 247 24.87 -13.33 10.99
CA GLU A 247 24.91 -14.42 11.98
C GLU A 247 25.19 -13.88 13.39
N ARG A 248 26.12 -12.92 13.53
CA ARG A 248 26.42 -12.29 14.83
C ARG A 248 25.22 -11.54 15.40
N GLU A 249 24.58 -10.68 14.61
CA GLU A 249 23.38 -9.95 15.05
C GLU A 249 22.25 -10.92 15.45
N PHE A 250 22.05 -11.98 14.67
CA PHE A 250 21.03 -12.98 14.94
C PHE A 250 21.25 -13.74 16.25
N LEU A 251 22.49 -14.15 16.52
CA LEU A 251 22.84 -14.85 17.77
C LEU A 251 22.73 -13.92 18.98
N ALA A 252 23.12 -12.64 18.84
CA ALA A 252 22.96 -11.63 19.88
C ALA A 252 21.48 -11.42 20.25
N ALA A 253 20.61 -11.30 19.23
CA ALA A 253 19.16 -11.16 19.43
C ALA A 253 18.51 -12.38 20.11
N ARG A 254 19.13 -13.56 20.02
CA ARG A 254 18.67 -14.81 20.67
C ARG A 254 19.40 -15.16 21.96
N ARG A 255 20.14 -14.21 22.55
CA ARG A 255 20.88 -14.39 23.82
C ARG A 255 21.81 -15.63 23.81
N GLY A 256 22.32 -16.02 22.63
CA GLY A 256 23.23 -17.16 22.51
C GLY A 256 22.60 -18.54 22.74
N GLU A 257 21.27 -18.68 22.75
CA GLU A 257 20.58 -19.94 23.04
C GLU A 257 20.74 -21.02 21.93
N GLN A 258 21.34 -20.70 20.79
CA GLN A 258 21.55 -21.63 19.68
C GLN A 258 22.93 -22.29 19.71
N ARG A 259 22.96 -23.62 19.92
CA ARG A 259 24.16 -24.46 19.87
C ARG A 259 24.68 -24.76 18.44
N ALA A 260 23.86 -24.58 17.41
CA ALA A 260 24.19 -24.91 16.02
C ALA A 260 24.22 -23.66 15.13
N LYS A 261 25.09 -23.66 14.11
CA LYS A 261 25.20 -22.57 13.13
C LYS A 261 23.83 -22.27 12.50
N PRO A 262 23.37 -21.01 12.50
CA PRO A 262 22.05 -20.68 11.98
C PRO A 262 22.01 -20.73 10.45
N TYR A 263 20.98 -21.35 9.88
CA TYR A 263 20.69 -21.28 8.44
C TYR A 263 19.95 -19.98 8.11
N ILE A 264 20.70 -18.90 7.98
CA ILE A 264 20.22 -17.56 7.66
C ILE A 264 21.08 -17.01 6.52
N GLY A 265 20.49 -16.27 5.57
CA GLY A 265 21.26 -15.57 4.55
C GLY A 265 21.61 -14.15 4.99
N ALA A 266 22.69 -13.60 4.43
CA ALA A 266 23.11 -12.21 4.60
C ALA A 266 21.93 -11.21 4.43
N ARG A 267 21.79 -10.27 5.37
CA ARG A 267 20.75 -9.24 5.30
C ARG A 267 20.97 -8.37 4.05
N PRO A 268 20.00 -8.30 3.12
CA PRO A 268 20.12 -7.39 1.99
C PRO A 268 19.93 -5.93 2.44
N ARG A 269 20.41 -4.98 1.64
CA ARG A 269 20.02 -3.57 1.74
C ARG A 269 18.52 -3.45 1.49
N ILE A 270 17.82 -2.70 2.34
CA ILE A 270 16.38 -2.46 2.22
C ILE A 270 16.12 -0.95 2.29
N ILE A 271 15.47 -0.40 1.28
CA ILE A 271 15.01 1.00 1.28
C ILE A 271 13.82 1.08 2.23
N THR A 272 13.91 1.92 3.26
CA THR A 272 12.85 2.05 4.27
C THR A 272 11.65 2.78 3.70
N ARG A 273 10.54 2.76 4.44
CA ARG A 273 9.37 3.58 4.13
C ARG A 273 9.70 5.06 3.95
N ARG A 274 10.55 5.62 4.82
CA ARG A 274 11.06 6.99 4.63
C ARG A 274 11.87 7.12 3.34
N GLY A 275 12.73 6.16 3.04
CA GLY A 275 13.61 6.17 1.86
C GLY A 275 12.89 6.18 0.51
N TRP A 276 11.69 5.59 0.40
CA TRP A 276 10.87 5.70 -0.81
C TRP A 276 9.80 6.81 -0.75
N GLY A 277 9.76 7.58 0.34
CA GLY A 277 8.88 8.73 0.52
C GLY A 277 7.46 8.36 0.96
N ALA A 278 7.30 7.32 1.78
CA ALA A 278 6.01 6.94 2.32
C ALA A 278 5.39 8.06 3.15
N ASN A 279 4.13 8.42 2.85
CA ASN A 279 3.35 9.28 3.73
C ASN A 279 2.65 8.43 4.79
N GLU A 280 3.24 8.37 5.98
CA GLU A 280 2.75 7.59 7.10
C GLU A 280 1.41 8.07 7.68
N ASN A 281 0.92 9.24 7.27
CA ASN A 281 -0.41 9.73 7.64
C ASN A 281 -1.55 9.07 6.84
N LEU A 282 -1.26 8.41 5.72
CA LEU A 282 -2.28 7.70 4.95
C LEU A 282 -2.72 6.42 5.67
N ARG A 283 -1.76 5.64 6.19
CA ARG A 283 -2.06 4.34 6.82
C ARG A 283 -2.75 4.48 8.17
N GLU A 284 -3.39 3.40 8.59
CA GLU A 284 -3.77 3.24 9.99
C GLU A 284 -2.55 3.17 10.90
N ARG A 285 -2.69 3.67 12.13
CA ARG A 285 -1.58 3.83 13.08
C ARG A 285 -1.02 2.50 13.61
N GLY A 286 -1.87 1.50 13.83
CA GLY A 286 -1.52 0.25 14.49
C GLY A 286 -0.80 -0.75 13.59
N PHE A 287 0.06 -1.58 14.20
CA PHE A 287 0.73 -2.70 13.52
C PHE A 287 0.10 -4.02 13.94
N VAL A 288 -0.06 -4.94 12.99
CA VAL A 288 -0.59 -6.28 13.25
C VAL A 288 0.52 -7.29 13.01
N TYR A 289 0.78 -8.15 14.00
CA TYR A 289 1.82 -9.17 13.94
C TYR A 289 1.24 -10.58 13.99
N THR A 290 1.92 -11.50 13.31
CA THR A 290 1.69 -12.94 13.41
C THR A 290 2.79 -13.57 14.25
N LYS A 291 2.72 -14.89 14.50
CA LYS A 291 3.69 -15.57 15.36
C LYS A 291 5.06 -15.75 14.69
N LYS A 292 5.09 -16.05 13.39
CA LYS A 292 6.31 -16.33 12.62
C LYS A 292 6.07 -16.21 11.13
N VAL A 293 7.12 -16.02 10.33
CA VAL A 293 7.03 -16.13 8.86
C VAL A 293 7.44 -17.55 8.44
N LYS A 294 6.47 -18.35 8.00
CA LYS A 294 6.68 -19.74 7.56
C LYS A 294 6.86 -19.86 6.04
N ALA A 295 6.27 -18.94 5.29
CA ALA A 295 6.32 -18.91 3.84
C ALA A 295 6.41 -17.48 3.29
N ALA A 296 6.90 -17.37 2.07
CA ALA A 296 6.88 -16.16 1.26
C ALA A 296 5.99 -16.39 0.04
N PHE A 297 5.02 -15.52 -0.18
CA PHE A 297 4.23 -15.46 -1.40
C PHE A 297 4.81 -14.39 -2.33
N VAL A 298 5.24 -14.81 -3.51
CA VAL A 298 5.72 -13.92 -4.56
C VAL A 298 4.56 -13.51 -5.44
N HIS A 299 4.46 -12.19 -5.63
CA HIS A 299 3.45 -11.46 -6.37
C HIS A 299 4.10 -10.67 -7.50
N HIS A 300 3.28 -10.25 -8.45
CA HIS A 300 3.57 -9.07 -9.26
C HIS A 300 2.59 -7.96 -8.88
N THR A 301 2.85 -6.72 -9.28
CA THR A 301 1.89 -5.62 -9.06
C THR A 301 0.88 -5.48 -10.18
N ALA A 302 1.07 -6.19 -11.31
CA ALA A 302 0.32 -6.04 -12.55
C ALA A 302 0.32 -4.62 -13.12
N SER A 303 1.23 -3.76 -12.66
CA SER A 303 1.21 -2.32 -12.93
C SER A 303 1.89 -1.87 -14.21
N GLY A 304 2.26 -2.79 -15.10
CA GLY A 304 3.06 -2.47 -16.29
C GLY A 304 4.55 -2.30 -16.01
N ASN A 305 5.36 -2.30 -17.07
CA ASN A 305 6.84 -2.40 -16.98
C ASN A 305 7.60 -1.16 -17.52
N ASN A 306 6.88 -0.12 -17.92
CA ASN A 306 7.40 1.09 -18.57
C ASN A 306 8.05 2.10 -17.61
N TYR A 307 7.98 1.91 -16.29
CA TYR A 307 8.69 2.74 -15.31
C TYR A 307 10.22 2.56 -15.42
N SER A 308 11.00 3.62 -15.20
CA SER A 308 12.45 3.55 -15.00
C SER A 308 12.81 3.23 -13.55
N CYS A 309 14.01 2.72 -13.25
CA CYS A 309 14.33 2.34 -11.87
C CYS A 309 14.34 3.52 -10.88
N SER A 310 14.65 4.74 -11.34
CA SER A 310 14.50 5.95 -10.53
C SER A 310 13.04 6.28 -10.19
N GLN A 311 12.09 5.84 -11.02
CA GLN A 311 10.66 6.00 -10.76
C GLN A 311 10.08 4.92 -9.84
N ALA A 312 10.84 3.88 -9.46
CA ALA A 312 10.32 2.81 -8.62
C ALA A 312 9.72 3.32 -7.28
N PRO A 313 10.34 4.27 -6.55
CA PRO A 313 9.69 4.88 -5.39
C PRO A 313 8.36 5.57 -5.71
N SER A 314 8.27 6.28 -6.85
CA SER A 314 7.03 6.94 -7.29
C SER A 314 5.94 5.92 -7.60
N VAL A 315 6.27 4.80 -8.26
CA VAL A 315 5.36 3.66 -8.46
C VAL A 315 4.86 3.12 -7.12
N ILE A 316 5.75 2.92 -6.15
CA ILE A 316 5.40 2.40 -4.82
C ILE A 316 4.49 3.38 -4.08
N ARG A 317 4.76 4.69 -4.11
CA ARG A 317 3.90 5.72 -3.51
C ARG A 317 2.51 5.73 -4.15
N SER A 318 2.42 5.58 -5.47
CA SER A 318 1.14 5.48 -6.16
C SER A 318 0.35 4.24 -5.75
N ILE A 319 0.99 3.07 -5.70
CA ILE A 319 0.34 1.81 -5.26
C ILE A 319 -0.11 1.94 -3.79
N TYR A 320 0.74 2.48 -2.92
CA TYR A 320 0.41 2.70 -1.52
C TYR A 320 -0.82 3.60 -1.36
N ARG A 321 -0.84 4.74 -2.07
CA ARG A 321 -1.98 5.67 -2.06
C ARG A 321 -3.23 5.03 -2.65
N TYR A 322 -3.12 4.28 -3.73
CA TYR A 322 -4.25 3.56 -4.32
C TYR A 322 -4.85 2.54 -3.33
N HIS A 323 -4.01 1.70 -2.71
CA HIS A 323 -4.47 0.72 -1.73
C HIS A 323 -5.21 1.39 -0.55
N VAL A 324 -4.68 2.50 -0.03
CA VAL A 324 -5.22 3.12 1.18
C VAL A 324 -6.38 4.07 0.89
N VAL A 325 -6.22 5.00 -0.06
CA VAL A 325 -7.17 6.08 -0.32
C VAL A 325 -8.29 5.59 -1.24
N SER A 326 -7.96 4.81 -2.26
CA SER A 326 -8.92 4.37 -3.28
C SER A 326 -9.60 3.06 -2.86
N SER A 327 -8.82 2.02 -2.52
CA SER A 327 -9.33 0.70 -2.12
C SER A 327 -9.70 0.59 -0.63
N GLY A 328 -9.34 1.59 0.20
CA GLY A 328 -9.74 1.66 1.61
C GLY A 328 -8.96 0.74 2.56
N TRP A 329 -7.80 0.21 2.14
CA TRP A 329 -6.99 -0.68 2.95
C TRP A 329 -6.24 0.07 4.04
N ARG A 330 -5.72 -0.66 5.03
CA ARG A 330 -5.05 -0.04 6.19
C ARG A 330 -3.66 0.46 5.86
N ASP A 331 -3.00 -0.15 4.88
CA ASP A 331 -1.65 0.15 4.39
C ASP A 331 -1.45 -0.55 3.02
N ILE A 332 -0.28 -0.42 2.41
CA ILE A 332 0.12 -1.26 1.29
C ILE A 332 0.09 -2.75 1.70
N GLY A 333 -0.51 -3.61 0.88
CA GLY A 333 -0.80 -4.99 1.26
C GLY A 333 0.42 -5.92 1.35
N TYR A 334 1.50 -5.59 0.64
CA TYR A 334 2.70 -6.41 0.56
C TYR A 334 3.69 -6.04 1.67
N ASN A 335 4.39 -7.03 2.25
CA ASN A 335 5.44 -6.76 3.23
C ASN A 335 6.69 -6.16 2.61
N PHE A 336 7.01 -6.55 1.38
CA PHE A 336 8.16 -6.07 0.63
C PHE A 336 7.80 -5.86 -0.84
N LEU A 337 8.50 -4.93 -1.48
CA LEU A 337 8.45 -4.73 -2.92
C LEU A 337 9.86 -4.86 -3.53
N VAL A 338 9.92 -5.32 -4.78
CA VAL A 338 11.17 -5.49 -5.53
C VAL A 338 11.01 -4.86 -6.91
N ASP A 339 11.90 -3.95 -7.28
CA ASP A 339 11.89 -3.37 -8.63
C ASP A 339 12.70 -4.20 -9.63
N LYS A 340 12.62 -3.84 -10.91
CA LYS A 340 13.36 -4.51 -11.99
C LYS A 340 14.88 -4.32 -11.91
N CYS A 341 15.37 -3.37 -11.10
CA CYS A 341 16.80 -3.19 -10.82
C CYS A 341 17.29 -4.02 -9.63
N GLY A 342 16.38 -4.69 -8.91
CA GLY A 342 16.71 -5.53 -7.76
C GLY A 342 16.86 -4.76 -6.44
N ASN A 343 16.38 -3.52 -6.37
CA ASN A 343 16.20 -2.85 -5.08
C ASN A 343 15.06 -3.51 -4.31
N ILE A 344 15.20 -3.57 -2.98
CA ILE A 344 14.20 -4.12 -2.06
C ILE A 344 13.68 -2.97 -1.23
N TYR A 345 12.37 -2.85 -1.14
CA TYR A 345 11.67 -1.79 -0.42
C TYR A 345 10.85 -2.39 0.72
N GLU A 346 10.87 -1.74 1.87
CA GLU A 346 9.93 -2.00 2.96
C GLU A 346 8.51 -1.64 2.51
N GLY A 347 7.61 -2.61 2.49
CA GLY A 347 6.20 -2.40 2.20
C GLY A 347 5.44 -2.11 3.49
N ARG A 348 4.52 -2.99 3.89
CA ARG A 348 3.62 -2.83 5.04
C ARG A 348 4.37 -2.51 6.34
N ALA A 349 3.95 -1.44 7.02
CA ALA A 349 4.59 -0.92 8.23
C ALA A 349 4.47 -1.89 9.41
N GLY A 350 5.46 -1.85 10.30
CA GLY A 350 5.57 -2.74 11.48
C GLY A 350 6.95 -3.39 11.62
N GLY A 351 7.85 -3.18 10.66
CA GLY A 351 9.27 -3.47 10.79
C GLY A 351 9.73 -4.71 10.01
N VAL A 352 10.83 -4.57 9.29
CA VAL A 352 11.31 -5.54 8.29
C VAL A 352 11.78 -6.86 8.90
N ALA A 353 12.22 -6.88 10.16
CA ALA A 353 12.59 -8.12 10.86
C ALA A 353 11.39 -8.80 11.55
N LYS A 354 10.27 -8.09 11.78
CA LYS A 354 9.09 -8.62 12.50
C LYS A 354 8.11 -9.35 11.59
N ALA A 355 7.26 -10.20 12.16
CA ALA A 355 6.29 -11.00 11.41
C ALA A 355 4.99 -10.23 11.14
N VAL A 356 5.09 -9.04 10.53
CA VAL A 356 3.95 -8.17 10.19
C VAL A 356 2.97 -8.92 9.29
N ARG A 357 1.68 -8.90 9.63
CA ARG A 357 0.62 -9.49 8.81
C ARG A 357 0.34 -8.62 7.60
N GLY A 358 0.50 -9.16 6.39
CA GLY A 358 0.12 -8.49 5.13
C GLY A 358 -1.38 -8.53 4.81
N ALA A 359 -1.73 -8.03 3.63
CA ALA A 359 -3.05 -8.15 2.99
C ALA A 359 -2.83 -8.44 1.49
N HIS A 360 -1.99 -9.44 1.21
CA HIS A 360 -1.47 -9.75 -0.12
C HIS A 360 -1.98 -11.06 -0.70
N THR A 361 -2.41 -11.99 0.15
CA THR A 361 -2.90 -13.31 -0.26
C THR A 361 -4.06 -13.68 0.63
N LEU A 362 -5.27 -13.39 0.16
CA LEU A 362 -6.51 -13.71 0.85
C LEU A 362 -6.50 -15.17 1.32
N GLY A 363 -6.66 -15.38 2.62
CA GLY A 363 -6.63 -16.69 3.26
C GLY A 363 -5.24 -17.16 3.71
N PHE A 364 -4.16 -16.52 3.30
CA PHE A 364 -2.80 -16.90 3.71
C PHE A 364 -1.94 -15.74 4.20
N ASN A 365 -2.54 -14.59 4.54
CA ASN A 365 -1.82 -13.45 5.13
C ASN A 365 -1.20 -13.79 6.51
N THR A 366 -1.75 -14.79 7.20
CA THR A 366 -1.27 -15.25 8.51
C THR A 366 -0.03 -16.15 8.41
N ASN A 367 1.01 -15.80 9.17
CA ASN A 367 2.29 -16.51 9.23
C ASN A 367 3.03 -16.61 7.89
N SER A 368 2.82 -15.63 7.01
CA SER A 368 3.52 -15.51 5.73
C SER A 368 4.02 -14.08 5.53
N MET A 369 4.74 -13.85 4.44
CA MET A 369 5.04 -12.53 3.94
C MET A 369 4.74 -12.44 2.45
N GLY A 370 4.35 -11.26 1.99
CA GLY A 370 4.15 -10.96 0.57
C GLY A 370 5.32 -10.18 0.00
N ILE A 371 5.82 -10.61 -1.15
CA ILE A 371 6.83 -9.89 -1.94
C ILE A 371 6.22 -9.53 -3.30
N ALA A 372 5.96 -8.25 -3.55
CA ALA A 372 5.48 -7.80 -4.85
C ALA A 372 6.63 -7.34 -5.75
N VAL A 373 6.79 -7.99 -6.90
CA VAL A 373 7.71 -7.51 -7.94
C VAL A 373 6.98 -6.46 -8.78
N LEU A 374 7.52 -5.24 -8.83
CA LEU A 374 6.96 -4.14 -9.59
C LEU A 374 6.98 -4.47 -11.09
N GLY A 375 5.80 -4.72 -11.66
CA GLY A 375 5.62 -5.06 -13.07
C GLY A 375 4.52 -6.06 -13.37
N SER A 376 4.41 -6.41 -14.65
CA SER A 376 3.49 -7.43 -15.18
C SER A 376 4.29 -8.52 -15.89
N PHE A 377 4.25 -9.75 -15.36
CA PHE A 377 5.09 -10.87 -15.80
C PHE A 377 4.32 -12.03 -16.44
N GLY A 378 3.15 -11.75 -17.03
CA GLY A 378 2.43 -12.71 -17.87
C GLY A 378 3.21 -13.04 -19.15
N LYS A 379 3.62 -12.00 -19.89
CA LYS A 379 4.36 -12.09 -21.16
C LYS A 379 5.77 -11.49 -21.10
N THR A 380 6.07 -10.68 -20.09
CA THR A 380 7.39 -10.08 -19.88
C THR A 380 8.21 -10.90 -18.89
N LYS A 381 9.49 -11.18 -19.22
CA LYS A 381 10.37 -11.90 -18.30
C LYS A 381 10.81 -10.98 -17.15
N PRO A 382 10.83 -11.44 -15.89
CA PRO A 382 11.46 -10.67 -14.82
C PRO A 382 12.97 -10.56 -15.05
N SER A 383 13.56 -9.46 -14.61
CA SER A 383 15.02 -9.29 -14.66
C SER A 383 15.71 -10.29 -13.72
N SER A 384 16.95 -10.65 -14.04
CA SER A 384 17.79 -11.47 -13.16
C SER A 384 17.99 -10.81 -11.80
N SER A 385 18.17 -9.48 -11.78
CA SER A 385 18.32 -8.68 -10.55
C SER A 385 17.10 -8.79 -9.63
N ALA A 386 15.88 -8.73 -10.17
CA ALA A 386 14.66 -8.90 -9.38
C ALA A 386 14.57 -10.32 -8.78
N VAL A 387 14.84 -11.36 -9.58
CA VAL A 387 14.83 -12.75 -9.09
C VAL A 387 15.91 -12.98 -8.03
N GLN A 388 17.09 -12.37 -8.18
CA GLN A 388 18.17 -12.45 -7.20
C GLN A 388 17.84 -11.68 -5.91
N ALA A 389 17.14 -10.54 -6.02
CA ALA A 389 16.64 -9.79 -4.87
C ALA A 389 15.63 -10.60 -4.06
N ILE A 390 14.68 -11.29 -4.71
CA ILE A 390 13.78 -12.24 -4.05
C ILE A 390 14.58 -13.31 -3.31
N ALA A 391 15.60 -13.89 -3.95
CA ALA A 391 16.42 -14.93 -3.33
C ALA A 391 17.20 -14.41 -2.10
N ARG A 392 17.79 -13.22 -2.16
CA ARG A 392 18.50 -12.58 -1.03
C ARG A 392 17.53 -12.28 0.13
N LEU A 393 16.41 -11.64 -0.18
CA LEU A 393 15.38 -11.29 0.80
C LEU A 393 14.81 -12.53 1.50
N THR A 394 14.43 -13.54 0.73
CA THR A 394 13.86 -14.78 1.28
C THR A 394 14.90 -15.59 2.07
N ALA A 395 16.16 -15.63 1.64
CA ALA A 395 17.21 -16.29 2.41
C ALA A 395 17.38 -15.70 3.82
N TRP A 396 17.42 -14.37 3.91
CA TRP A 396 17.51 -13.65 5.18
C TRP A 396 16.22 -13.77 6.01
N LYS A 397 15.09 -13.31 5.47
CA LYS A 397 13.84 -13.16 6.22
C LYS A 397 13.24 -14.48 6.67
N LEU A 398 13.31 -15.54 5.85
CA LEU A 398 12.90 -16.89 6.27
C LEU A 398 13.91 -17.52 7.24
N GLY A 399 15.19 -17.16 7.10
CA GLY A 399 16.27 -17.58 7.99
C GLY A 399 16.08 -17.11 9.43
N LEU A 400 15.53 -15.88 9.62
CA LEU A 400 15.14 -15.37 10.93
C LEU A 400 14.18 -16.32 11.68
N TYR A 401 13.39 -17.11 10.96
CA TYR A 401 12.43 -18.07 11.51
C TYR A 401 12.79 -19.54 11.24
N GLY A 402 14.01 -19.80 10.76
CA GLY A 402 14.53 -21.16 10.51
C GLY A 402 13.87 -21.90 9.34
N ALA A 403 13.12 -21.22 8.47
CA ALA A 403 12.44 -21.84 7.34
C ALA A 403 13.41 -22.11 6.18
N ASN A 404 13.39 -23.34 5.66
CA ASN A 404 14.21 -23.76 4.51
C ASN A 404 13.55 -23.34 3.18
N PRO A 405 14.19 -22.49 2.35
CA PRO A 405 13.62 -22.01 1.08
C PRO A 405 13.24 -23.11 0.09
N ARG A 406 13.92 -24.26 0.09
CA ARG A 406 13.61 -25.41 -0.78
C ARG A 406 12.51 -26.31 -0.21
N GLY A 407 12.16 -26.12 1.05
CA GLY A 407 11.22 -26.95 1.78
C GLY A 407 9.76 -26.69 1.42
N LYS A 408 8.90 -27.45 2.09
CA LYS A 408 7.46 -27.23 2.16
C LYS A 408 7.06 -26.93 3.59
N THR A 409 5.97 -26.18 3.75
CA THR A 409 5.36 -25.89 5.06
C THR A 409 3.85 -26.05 4.96
N TYR A 410 3.20 -26.27 6.10
CA TYR A 410 1.76 -26.17 6.20
C TYR A 410 1.34 -24.75 6.58
N LEU A 411 0.32 -24.21 5.93
CA LEU A 411 -0.41 -23.02 6.37
C LEU A 411 -1.90 -23.36 6.49
N THR A 412 -2.58 -22.71 7.42
CA THR A 412 -4.03 -22.84 7.56
C THR A 412 -4.69 -21.74 6.75
N SER A 413 -5.58 -22.11 5.82
CA SER A 413 -6.35 -21.15 5.03
C SER A 413 -7.34 -20.38 5.93
N GLY A 414 -7.38 -19.07 5.79
CA GLY A 414 -8.41 -18.18 6.31
C GLY A 414 -9.69 -18.17 5.46
N GLY A 415 -9.70 -18.87 4.31
CA GLY A 415 -10.77 -18.85 3.33
C GLY A 415 -10.36 -18.10 2.06
N GLY A 416 -10.91 -18.53 0.93
CA GLY A 416 -10.63 -17.98 -0.40
C GLY A 416 -11.22 -18.89 -1.48
N ASN A 417 -11.02 -18.53 -2.74
CA ASN A 417 -11.62 -19.25 -3.87
C ASN A 417 -10.96 -20.62 -4.18
N LEU A 418 -9.73 -20.85 -3.71
CA LEU A 418 -9.00 -22.10 -3.94
C LEU A 418 -9.05 -23.05 -2.75
N TYR A 419 -9.08 -22.52 -1.52
CA TYR A 419 -9.06 -23.32 -0.30
C TYR A 419 -10.03 -22.79 0.75
N GLN A 420 -10.94 -23.66 1.16
CA GLN A 420 -11.89 -23.39 2.24
C GLN A 420 -11.18 -23.00 3.55
N LYS A 421 -11.84 -22.15 4.35
CA LYS A 421 -11.37 -21.72 5.66
C LYS A 421 -11.10 -22.93 6.57
N GLY A 422 -10.02 -22.87 7.34
CA GLY A 422 -9.57 -23.92 8.24
C GLY A 422 -8.77 -25.04 7.55
N LYS A 423 -8.72 -25.11 6.22
CA LYS A 423 -7.95 -26.14 5.52
C LYS A 423 -6.46 -25.97 5.78
N SER A 424 -5.80 -27.04 6.26
CA SER A 424 -4.34 -27.11 6.32
C SER A 424 -3.79 -27.48 4.94
N VAL A 425 -3.04 -26.56 4.34
CA VAL A 425 -2.51 -26.67 2.97
C VAL A 425 -1.00 -26.77 2.99
N ARG A 426 -0.45 -27.75 2.26
CA ARG A 426 0.99 -27.97 2.13
C ARG A 426 1.54 -27.19 0.94
N LEU A 427 2.24 -26.09 1.22
CA LEU A 427 2.78 -25.16 0.23
C LEU A 427 4.31 -25.21 0.19
N ASN A 428 4.90 -24.69 -0.89
CA ASN A 428 6.33 -24.43 -0.89
C ASN A 428 6.62 -23.28 0.09
N VAL A 429 7.79 -23.29 0.72
CA VAL A 429 8.19 -22.18 1.60
C VAL A 429 8.33 -20.86 0.82
N ILE A 430 8.72 -20.94 -0.45
CA ILE A 430 8.57 -19.83 -1.40
C ILE A 430 7.56 -20.27 -2.45
N SER A 431 6.39 -19.64 -2.43
CA SER A 431 5.24 -19.94 -3.29
C SER A 431 4.87 -18.73 -4.13
N GLY A 432 4.20 -18.97 -5.26
CA GLY A 432 3.55 -17.88 -6.01
C GLY A 432 2.17 -17.60 -5.44
N HIS A 433 1.61 -16.43 -5.71
CA HIS A 433 0.23 -16.12 -5.29
C HIS A 433 -0.76 -17.22 -5.72
N ARG A 434 -0.68 -17.64 -6.98
CA ARG A 434 -1.48 -18.72 -7.56
C ARG A 434 -1.44 -20.08 -6.83
N ASP A 435 -0.47 -20.30 -5.95
CA ASP A 435 -0.41 -21.52 -5.14
C ASP A 435 -1.37 -21.48 -3.95
N GLY A 436 -1.77 -20.28 -3.50
CA GLY A 436 -2.66 -20.06 -2.35
C GLY A 436 -4.05 -19.55 -2.73
N PHE A 437 -4.20 -19.00 -3.94
CA PHE A 437 -5.44 -18.42 -4.43
C PHE A 437 -5.56 -18.65 -5.94
N ALA A 438 -6.76 -18.77 -6.51
CA ALA A 438 -6.91 -18.89 -7.96
C ALA A 438 -6.79 -17.49 -8.60
N THR A 439 -5.60 -17.18 -9.12
CA THR A 439 -5.21 -15.90 -9.74
C THR A 439 -4.11 -16.15 -10.77
N GLU A 440 -3.94 -15.24 -11.73
CA GLU A 440 -2.79 -15.24 -12.63
C GLU A 440 -1.49 -14.74 -11.95
N CYS A 441 -1.58 -14.06 -10.81
CA CYS A 441 -0.42 -13.55 -10.08
C CYS A 441 0.52 -14.71 -9.64
N PRO A 442 1.85 -14.61 -9.75
CA PRO A 442 2.68 -13.45 -10.12
C PRO A 442 2.97 -13.31 -11.63
N GLY A 443 2.10 -13.84 -12.48
CA GLY A 443 2.35 -14.00 -13.91
C GLY A 443 3.19 -15.23 -14.22
N ARG A 444 2.91 -15.86 -15.38
CA ARG A 444 3.49 -17.15 -15.78
C ARG A 444 5.02 -17.14 -15.78
N LEU A 445 5.65 -16.07 -16.26
CA LEU A 445 7.10 -16.03 -16.44
C LEU A 445 7.86 -15.81 -15.13
N LEU A 446 7.31 -15.03 -14.19
CA LEU A 446 7.88 -14.89 -12.85
C LEU A 446 7.64 -16.15 -12.01
N TYR A 447 6.45 -16.75 -12.11
CA TYR A 447 6.15 -18.03 -11.46
C TYR A 447 7.14 -19.13 -11.89
N GLY A 448 7.47 -19.20 -13.18
CA GLY A 448 8.47 -20.13 -13.72
C GLY A 448 9.88 -19.95 -13.12
N LYS A 449 10.20 -18.82 -12.49
CA LYS A 449 11.49 -18.57 -11.84
C LYS A 449 11.54 -18.95 -10.37
N LEU A 450 10.42 -19.31 -9.74
CA LEU A 450 10.39 -19.61 -8.30
C LEU A 450 11.21 -20.85 -7.91
N GLY A 451 11.38 -21.82 -8.82
CA GLY A 451 12.30 -22.94 -8.59
C GLY A 451 13.76 -22.49 -8.43
N SER A 452 14.22 -21.61 -9.33
CA SER A 452 15.57 -21.02 -9.27
C SER A 452 15.75 -20.12 -8.04
N ALA A 453 14.74 -19.33 -7.69
CA ALA A 453 14.75 -18.50 -6.49
C ALA A 453 14.92 -19.35 -5.22
N ARG A 454 14.15 -20.45 -5.10
CA ARG A 454 14.26 -21.42 -3.98
C ARG A 454 15.66 -22.02 -3.86
N LYS A 455 16.24 -22.49 -4.97
CA LYS A 455 17.59 -23.06 -4.98
C LYS A 455 18.63 -22.03 -4.55
N THR A 456 18.52 -20.81 -5.07
CA THR A 456 19.47 -19.72 -4.79
C THR A 456 19.37 -19.24 -3.35
N ALA A 457 18.16 -19.06 -2.83
CA ALA A 457 17.92 -18.64 -1.45
C ALA A 457 18.42 -19.68 -0.45
N ALA A 458 18.22 -20.98 -0.71
CA ALA A 458 18.78 -22.04 0.13
C ALA A 458 20.32 -22.01 0.14
N ARG A 459 20.95 -21.82 -1.02
CA ARG A 459 22.41 -21.65 -1.10
C ARG A 459 22.88 -20.46 -0.27
N TYR A 460 22.17 -19.33 -0.31
CA TYR A 460 22.50 -18.16 0.52
C TYR A 460 22.32 -18.42 2.02
N GLN A 461 21.43 -19.33 2.43
CA GLN A 461 21.34 -19.80 3.82
C GLN A 461 22.42 -20.83 4.20
N GLY A 462 23.27 -21.27 3.27
CA GLY A 462 24.24 -22.34 3.49
C GLY A 462 23.64 -23.75 3.47
N ARG A 463 22.59 -23.99 2.67
CA ARG A 463 21.88 -25.28 2.53
C ARG A 463 22.03 -25.94 1.17
#